data_AF-K4GFF3-F1
#
_entry.id   AF-K4GFF3-F1
#
_cell.length_a   1.000
_cell.length_b   1.000
_cell.length_c   1.000
_cell.angle_alpha   90.00
_cell.angle_beta   90.00
_cell.angle_gamma   90.00
#
_symmetry.space_group_name_H-M   'P 1'
#
loop_
_entity.id
_entity.type
_entity.pdbx_description
1 polymer ?
#
loop_
_entity_poly.entity_id
_entity_poly.type
_entity_poly.pdbx_seq_one_letter_code
_entity_poly.pdbx_strand_id
1 'polypeptide(L)'
;QTLRSVRVSTPTSMPLFGGLPFDPSLFSQAMPASCECSPEVQNFKETIQQLEGRLVRQDHQIRELTAKMETQVTHIGDLKRTIRNLEEKIAEIEAQQCNGIFIWKIENFSIYLKAQEEERPVVIHSPGFYTGKPGYKLCLRLHIQLPNAQRCANYISLFVHTMQGEYDSHLPWPFQGTIRLSILDQSEGSPRHNHEEVMDTKPDLLAF
;
A
#
# COMPACT_ATOMS: atom_id res chain seq x y z
N GLN A 1 17.61 -41.73 -21.81
CA GLN A 1 16.25 -42.25 -22.05
C GLN A 1 15.83 -41.80 -23.44
N THR A 2 15.49 -42.75 -24.29
CA THR A 2 15.44 -42.61 -25.75
C THR A 2 14.02 -42.25 -26.20
N LEU A 3 13.85 -41.12 -26.88
CA LEU A 3 12.60 -40.72 -27.53
C LEU A 3 12.40 -41.55 -28.81
N ARG A 4 11.29 -42.30 -28.92
CA ARG A 4 10.84 -42.92 -30.17
C ARG A 4 9.54 -42.28 -30.63
N SER A 5 9.66 -41.57 -31.75
CA SER A 5 8.56 -41.11 -32.62
C SER A 5 7.88 -42.30 -33.29
N VAL A 6 6.56 -42.32 -33.33
CA VAL A 6 5.76 -43.27 -34.13
C VAL A 6 4.93 -42.47 -35.13
N ARG A 7 5.17 -42.73 -36.42
CA ARG A 7 4.41 -42.18 -37.56
C ARG A 7 3.18 -43.05 -37.83
N VAL A 8 2.09 -42.40 -38.19
CA VAL A 8 0.82 -43.01 -38.64
C VAL A 8 0.88 -43.22 -40.15
N SER A 9 0.54 -44.43 -40.61
CA SER A 9 0.35 -44.76 -42.02
C SER A 9 -1.06 -45.31 -42.24
N THR A 10 -1.79 -44.65 -43.14
CA THR A 10 -3.13 -45.01 -43.63
C THR A 10 -3.13 -46.33 -44.40
N PRO A 11 -4.19 -47.16 -44.33
CA PRO A 11 -4.36 -48.26 -45.26
C PRO A 11 -5.20 -47.89 -46.50
N THR A 12 -4.74 -48.47 -47.59
CA THR A 12 -5.16 -48.43 -48.99
C THR A 12 -6.54 -49.06 -49.26
N SER A 13 -7.17 -48.66 -50.36
CA SER A 13 -8.45 -49.15 -50.89
C SER A 13 -8.32 -50.36 -51.83
N MET A 14 -9.46 -51.07 -52.03
CA MET A 14 -9.88 -52.04 -53.08
C MET A 14 -10.00 -53.52 -52.64
N PRO A 15 -10.87 -54.36 -53.26
CA PRO A 15 -12.10 -54.12 -54.04
C PRO A 15 -13.32 -54.94 -53.56
N LEU A 16 -14.53 -54.56 -54.00
CA LEU A 16 -15.79 -55.30 -53.81
C LEU A 16 -15.81 -56.61 -54.62
N PHE A 17 -16.22 -57.72 -54.00
CA PHE A 17 -16.81 -58.87 -54.70
C PHE A 17 -17.79 -59.64 -53.81
N GLY A 18 -18.96 -59.97 -54.36
CA GLY A 18 -19.80 -61.11 -53.94
C GLY A 18 -20.95 -60.79 -53.01
N GLY A 19 -22.11 -60.40 -53.55
CA GLY A 19 -23.36 -60.29 -52.82
C GLY A 19 -23.97 -61.66 -52.47
N LEU A 20 -24.42 -61.79 -51.22
CA LEU A 20 -25.48 -62.72 -50.81
C LEU A 20 -26.75 -61.90 -50.56
N PRO A 21 -27.96 -62.41 -50.87
CA PRO A 21 -29.17 -61.61 -50.74
C PRO A 21 -29.48 -61.36 -49.26
N PHE A 22 -29.71 -60.09 -48.93
CA PHE A 22 -30.29 -59.68 -47.65
C PHE A 22 -31.69 -60.28 -47.53
N ASP A 23 -31.94 -61.04 -46.46
CA ASP A 23 -33.28 -61.47 -46.07
C ASP A 23 -33.84 -60.46 -45.03
N PRO A 24 -34.82 -59.61 -45.40
CA PRO A 24 -35.36 -58.59 -44.51
C PRO A 24 -36.24 -59.15 -43.39
N SER A 25 -36.51 -60.46 -43.36
CA SER A 25 -37.46 -61.08 -42.42
C SER A 25 -36.87 -61.39 -41.03
N LEU A 26 -35.55 -61.27 -40.84
CA LEU A 26 -34.90 -61.57 -39.56
C LEU A 26 -34.79 -60.37 -38.59
N PHE A 27 -35.26 -59.19 -38.97
CA PHE A 27 -35.21 -57.97 -38.14
C PHE A 27 -36.60 -57.50 -37.64
N SER A 28 -37.59 -58.38 -37.59
CA SER A 28 -38.81 -58.14 -36.80
C SER A 28 -38.61 -58.56 -35.34
N GLN A 29 -37.74 -57.85 -34.63
CA GLN A 29 -37.89 -57.70 -33.19
C GLN A 29 -38.17 -56.23 -32.90
N ALA A 30 -39.39 -55.99 -32.46
CA ALA A 30 -39.82 -54.73 -31.91
C ALA A 30 -38.79 -54.24 -30.88
N MET A 31 -38.17 -53.10 -31.16
CA MET A 31 -37.52 -52.32 -30.13
C MET A 31 -38.59 -51.95 -29.10
N PRO A 32 -38.42 -52.25 -27.79
CA PRO A 32 -39.31 -51.70 -26.79
C PRO A 32 -39.11 -50.18 -26.81
N ALA A 33 -40.13 -49.46 -27.27
CA ALA A 33 -40.26 -48.05 -26.96
C ALA A 33 -40.45 -47.92 -25.44
N SER A 34 -39.73 -46.98 -24.84
CA SER A 34 -39.70 -46.61 -23.41
C SER A 34 -39.03 -47.62 -22.47
N CYS A 35 -37.78 -47.31 -22.12
CA CYS A 35 -37.25 -47.66 -20.81
C CYS A 35 -37.98 -46.75 -19.80
N GLU A 36 -39.00 -47.27 -19.11
CA GLU A 36 -39.58 -46.55 -17.96
C GLU A 36 -38.50 -46.43 -16.88
N CYS A 37 -38.07 -45.20 -16.62
CA CYS A 37 -37.13 -44.90 -15.55
C CYS A 37 -37.74 -45.35 -14.22
N SER A 38 -36.98 -46.08 -13.38
CA SER A 38 -37.49 -46.48 -12.06
C SER A 38 -37.85 -45.23 -11.23
N PRO A 39 -38.84 -45.31 -10.33
CA PRO A 39 -39.27 -44.18 -9.52
C PRO A 39 -38.12 -43.57 -8.70
N GLU A 40 -37.12 -44.35 -8.31
CA GLU A 40 -35.90 -43.83 -7.67
C GLU A 40 -35.09 -42.94 -8.61
N VAL A 41 -34.91 -43.32 -9.87
CA VAL A 41 -34.17 -42.51 -10.86
C VAL A 41 -34.90 -41.20 -11.17
N GLN A 42 -36.23 -41.23 -11.21
CA GLN A 42 -37.04 -40.02 -11.37
C GLN A 42 -36.92 -39.09 -10.16
N ASN A 43 -36.88 -39.63 -8.94
CA ASN A 43 -36.67 -38.86 -7.72
C ASN A 43 -35.26 -38.23 -7.65
N PHE A 44 -34.22 -38.97 -8.05
CA PHE A 44 -32.87 -38.43 -8.17
C PHE A 44 -32.80 -37.29 -9.20
N LYS A 45 -33.46 -37.44 -10.34
CA LYS A 45 -33.53 -36.41 -11.38
C LYS A 45 -34.16 -35.11 -10.85
N GLU A 46 -35.25 -35.20 -10.09
CA GLU A 46 -35.89 -34.04 -9.46
C GLU A 46 -34.99 -33.38 -8.42
N THR A 47 -34.29 -34.18 -7.61
CA THR A 47 -33.34 -33.67 -6.61
C THR A 47 -32.17 -32.93 -7.28
N ILE A 48 -31.63 -33.48 -8.37
CA ILE A 48 -30.55 -32.85 -9.16
C ILE A 48 -31.02 -31.50 -9.71
N GLN A 49 -32.21 -31.44 -10.32
CA GLN A 49 -32.78 -30.19 -10.82
C GLN A 49 -32.97 -29.14 -9.71
N GLN A 50 -33.38 -29.56 -8.51
CA GLN A 50 -33.52 -28.67 -7.36
C GLN A 50 -32.15 -28.13 -6.90
N LEU A 51 -31.13 -28.99 -6.85
CA LEU A 51 -29.76 -28.60 -6.47
C LEU A 51 -29.13 -27.68 -7.52
N GLU A 52 -29.31 -27.96 -8.81
CA GLU A 52 -28.88 -27.08 -9.91
C GLU A 52 -29.52 -25.69 -9.77
N GLY A 53 -30.83 -25.63 -9.50
CA GLY A 53 -31.51 -24.36 -9.24
C GLY A 53 -30.97 -23.60 -8.01
N ARG A 54 -30.60 -24.31 -6.94
CA ARG A 54 -29.96 -23.71 -5.77
C ARG A 54 -28.56 -23.19 -6.09
N LEU A 55 -27.78 -23.96 -6.84
CA LEU A 55 -26.42 -23.60 -7.24
C LEU A 55 -26.43 -22.31 -8.07
N VAL A 56 -27.32 -22.18 -9.04
CA VAL A 56 -27.48 -20.97 -9.86
C VAL A 56 -27.83 -19.75 -8.99
N ARG A 57 -28.74 -19.90 -8.02
CA ARG A 57 -29.09 -18.82 -7.10
C ARG A 57 -27.90 -18.39 -6.22
N GLN A 58 -27.15 -19.35 -5.69
CA GLN A 58 -25.97 -19.06 -4.87
C GLN A 58 -24.86 -18.38 -5.70
N ASP A 59 -24.62 -18.86 -6.91
CA ASP A 59 -23.65 -18.29 -7.85
C ASP A 59 -24.01 -16.84 -8.24
N HIS A 60 -25.31 -16.55 -8.41
CA HIS A 60 -25.79 -15.18 -8.57
C HIS A 60 -25.54 -14.32 -7.31
N GLN A 61 -25.86 -14.81 -6.11
CA GLN A 61 -25.58 -14.10 -4.85
C GLN A 61 -24.08 -13.81 -4.65
N ILE A 62 -23.22 -14.76 -5.01
CA ILE A 62 -21.76 -14.57 -4.96
C ILE A 62 -21.36 -13.42 -5.88
N ARG A 63 -21.83 -13.39 -7.13
CA ARG A 63 -21.54 -12.29 -8.06
C ARG A 63 -22.00 -10.93 -7.54
N GLU A 64 -23.20 -10.84 -6.99
CA GLU A 64 -23.69 -9.59 -6.42
C GLU A 64 -22.84 -9.11 -5.23
N LEU A 65 -22.46 -10.03 -4.34
CA LEU A 65 -21.60 -9.71 -3.20
C LEU A 65 -20.21 -9.30 -3.66
N THR A 66 -19.64 -9.94 -4.69
CA THR A 66 -18.37 -9.54 -5.29
C THR A 66 -18.44 -8.12 -5.84
N ALA A 67 -19.47 -7.79 -6.63
CA ALA A 67 -19.65 -6.43 -7.17
C ALA A 67 -19.81 -5.37 -6.06
N LYS A 68 -20.54 -5.70 -4.98
CA LYS A 68 -20.67 -4.84 -3.80
C LYS A 68 -19.33 -4.65 -3.09
N MET A 69 -18.56 -5.72 -2.90
CA MET A 69 -17.23 -5.68 -2.29
C MET A 69 -16.28 -4.79 -3.11
N GLU A 70 -16.23 -4.95 -4.43
CA GLU A 70 -15.40 -4.13 -5.33
C GLU A 70 -15.76 -2.64 -5.24
N THR A 71 -17.06 -2.33 -5.17
CA THR A 71 -17.54 -0.96 -4.98
C THR A 71 -17.08 -0.39 -3.63
N GLN A 72 -17.20 -1.17 -2.56
CA GLN A 72 -16.73 -0.75 -1.22
C GLN A 72 -15.22 -0.54 -1.18
N VAL A 73 -14.43 -1.41 -1.81
CA VAL A 73 -12.97 -1.26 -1.91
C VAL A 73 -12.61 0.05 -2.60
N THR A 74 -13.30 0.38 -3.69
CA THR A 74 -13.12 1.64 -4.41
C THR A 74 -13.43 2.84 -3.50
N HIS A 75 -14.59 2.81 -2.83
CA HIS A 75 -15.00 3.88 -1.92
C HIS A 75 -14.03 4.08 -0.75
N ILE A 76 -13.55 2.99 -0.15
CA ILE A 76 -12.51 3.05 0.90
C ILE A 76 -11.22 3.66 0.35
N GLY A 77 -10.83 3.32 -0.89
CA GLY A 77 -9.67 3.91 -1.55
C GLY A 77 -9.81 5.43 -1.71
N ASP A 78 -10.99 5.90 -2.12
CA ASP A 78 -11.29 7.32 -2.28
C ASP A 78 -11.32 8.07 -0.94
N LEU A 79 -11.98 7.51 0.07
CA LEU A 79 -12.00 8.07 1.42
C LEU A 79 -10.59 8.19 1.99
N LYS A 80 -9.75 7.15 1.84
CA LYS A 80 -8.34 7.19 2.27
C LYS A 80 -7.56 8.29 1.56
N ARG A 81 -7.83 8.56 0.27
CA ARG A 81 -7.19 9.64 -0.47
C ARG A 81 -7.63 11.00 0.05
N THR A 82 -8.92 11.18 0.29
CA THR A 82 -9.47 12.42 0.87
C THR A 82 -8.89 12.70 2.25
N ILE A 83 -8.77 11.68 3.11
CA ILE A 83 -8.16 11.81 4.44
C ILE A 83 -6.73 12.32 4.32
N ARG A 84 -5.88 11.69 3.49
CA ARG A 84 -4.50 12.16 3.27
C ARG A 84 -4.43 13.61 2.80
N ASN A 85 -5.26 13.98 1.83
CA ASN A 85 -5.30 15.36 1.33
C ASN A 85 -5.72 16.36 2.40
N LEU A 86 -6.63 15.97 3.31
CA LEU A 86 -7.06 16.83 4.42
C LEU A 86 -5.96 16.93 5.49
N GLU A 87 -5.29 15.82 5.82
CA GLU A 87 -4.14 15.81 6.73
C GLU A 87 -3.02 16.72 6.23
N GLU A 88 -2.69 16.68 4.93
CA GLU A 88 -1.71 17.56 4.30
C GLU A 88 -2.12 19.04 4.38
N LYS A 89 -3.40 19.35 4.14
CA LYS A 89 -3.92 20.73 4.25
C LYS A 89 -3.89 21.24 5.69
N ILE A 90 -4.23 20.38 6.66
CA ILE A 90 -4.17 20.73 8.08
C ILE A 90 -2.72 21.02 8.46
N ALA A 91 -1.78 20.14 8.09
CA ALA A 91 -0.35 20.34 8.34
C ALA A 91 0.17 21.64 7.72
N GLU A 92 -0.28 21.98 6.51
CA GLU A 92 0.08 23.24 5.85
C GLU A 92 -0.47 24.47 6.60
N ILE A 93 -1.73 24.41 7.07
CA ILE A 93 -2.35 25.48 7.86
C ILE A 93 -1.64 25.65 9.22
N GLU A 94 -1.28 24.56 9.88
CA GLU A 94 -0.53 24.58 11.14
C GLU A 94 0.88 25.16 10.94
N ALA A 95 1.57 24.76 9.87
CA ALA A 95 2.89 25.27 9.51
C ALA A 95 2.90 26.80 9.35
N GLN A 96 1.84 27.36 8.77
CA GLN A 96 1.71 28.80 8.52
C GLN A 96 1.44 29.61 9.81
N GLN A 97 1.03 28.98 10.91
CA GLN A 97 0.73 29.67 12.16
C GLN A 97 1.97 29.91 13.04
N CYS A 98 3.11 29.32 12.72
CA CYS A 98 4.32 29.40 13.55
C CYS A 98 4.96 30.80 13.58
N ASN A 99 4.83 31.59 12.51
CA ASN A 99 5.42 32.95 12.42
C ASN A 99 6.90 33.00 12.84
N GLY A 100 7.68 31.99 12.43
CA GLY A 100 9.11 31.88 12.78
C GLY A 100 9.42 31.33 14.17
N ILE A 101 8.42 31.06 15.00
CA ILE A 101 8.59 30.39 16.30
C ILE A 101 7.95 29.01 16.23
N PHE A 102 8.78 27.97 16.27
CA PHE A 102 8.34 26.58 16.18
C PHE A 102 8.77 25.78 17.41
N ILE A 103 7.83 25.03 17.99
CA ILE A 103 8.09 24.13 19.12
C ILE A 103 7.87 22.70 18.64
N TRP A 104 8.95 21.93 18.58
CA TRP A 104 8.88 20.52 18.24
C TRP A 104 8.82 19.67 19.50
N LYS A 105 7.64 19.12 19.78
CA LYS A 105 7.47 18.11 20.84
C LYS A 105 7.75 16.72 20.27
N ILE A 106 8.76 16.05 20.82
CA ILE A 106 9.05 14.65 20.50
C ILE A 106 8.47 13.78 21.61
N GLU A 107 7.42 13.03 21.28
CA GLU A 107 6.76 12.11 22.20
C GLU A 107 7.42 10.73 22.17
N ASN A 108 7.24 9.96 23.26
CA ASN A 108 7.75 8.59 23.39
C ASN A 108 9.25 8.45 23.07
N PHE A 109 10.06 9.41 23.58
CA PHE A 109 11.50 9.48 23.26
C PHE A 109 12.28 8.19 23.62
N SER A 110 11.79 7.43 24.60
CA SER A 110 12.35 6.14 24.99
C SER A 110 12.43 5.11 23.85
N ILE A 111 11.52 5.16 22.87
CA ILE A 111 11.56 4.28 21.69
C ILE A 111 12.83 4.54 20.86
N TYR A 112 13.21 5.80 20.74
CA TYR A 112 14.41 6.20 20.01
C TYR A 112 15.69 5.82 20.75
N LEU A 113 15.72 5.98 22.08
CA LEU A 113 16.83 5.52 22.90
C LEU A 113 17.03 4.01 22.80
N LYS A 114 15.95 3.24 22.87
CA LYS A 114 16.01 1.78 22.69
C LYS A 114 16.53 1.40 21.29
N ALA A 115 16.09 2.08 20.25
CA ALA A 115 16.60 1.85 18.90
C ALA A 115 18.11 2.15 18.80
N GLN A 116 18.58 3.23 19.44
CA GLN A 116 20.00 3.58 19.52
C GLN A 116 20.82 2.51 20.27
N GLU A 117 20.31 1.98 21.39
CA GLU A 117 20.95 0.89 22.16
C GLU A 117 21.09 -0.40 21.34
N GLU A 118 20.12 -0.68 20.47
CA GLU A 118 20.16 -1.79 19.51
C GLU A 118 21.03 -1.47 18.27
N GLU A 119 21.86 -0.42 18.35
CA GLU A 119 22.73 0.07 17.29
C GLU A 119 22.00 0.44 15.99
N ARG A 120 20.69 0.78 16.07
CA ARG A 120 19.90 1.24 14.92
C ARG A 120 20.01 2.76 14.79
N PRO A 121 20.32 3.29 13.59
CA PRO A 121 20.41 4.73 13.38
C PRO A 121 19.04 5.38 13.59
N VAL A 122 19.00 6.48 14.34
CA VAL A 122 17.76 7.23 14.56
C VAL A 122 17.86 8.60 13.91
N VAL A 123 17.01 8.81 12.92
CA VAL A 123 16.82 10.08 12.23
C VAL A 123 15.34 10.39 12.17
N ILE A 124 14.92 11.51 12.74
CA ILE A 124 13.52 11.97 12.70
C ILE A 124 13.44 13.40 12.19
N HIS A 125 12.31 13.73 11.55
CA HIS A 125 12.04 15.07 11.02
C HIS A 125 10.83 15.67 11.74
N SER A 126 10.87 16.98 11.98
CA SER A 126 9.70 17.72 12.43
C SER A 126 8.72 17.94 11.26
N PRO A 127 7.45 18.27 11.55
CA PRO A 127 6.60 18.96 10.59
C PRO A 127 7.29 20.21 10.03
N GLY A 128 6.92 20.57 8.80
CA GLY A 128 7.34 21.83 8.20
C GLY A 128 6.69 23.02 8.92
N PHE A 129 7.38 24.15 8.98
CA PHE A 129 6.88 25.38 9.56
C PHE A 129 7.39 26.59 8.77
N TYR A 130 6.65 27.68 8.79
CA TYR A 130 7.02 28.89 8.07
C TYR A 130 7.70 29.92 8.98
N THR A 131 8.66 30.65 8.43
CA THR A 131 9.25 31.83 9.08
C THR A 131 8.27 33.01 9.19
N GLY A 132 7.19 32.99 8.42
CA GLY A 132 6.16 34.03 8.35
C GLY A 132 5.20 33.79 7.18
N LYS A 133 4.24 34.69 6.97
CA LYS A 133 3.31 34.66 5.83
C LYS A 133 3.28 36.02 5.11
N PRO A 134 4.03 36.20 4.01
CA PRO A 134 4.89 35.22 3.32
C PRO A 134 6.19 34.93 4.10
N GLY A 135 6.78 33.75 3.88
CA GLY A 135 8.02 33.32 4.55
C GLY A 135 8.55 31.99 4.02
N TYR A 136 9.77 31.62 4.43
CA TYR A 136 10.42 30.36 4.01
C TYR A 136 9.82 29.19 4.77
N LYS A 137 9.67 28.04 4.10
CA LYS A 137 9.28 26.79 4.75
C LYS A 137 10.53 26.05 5.21
N LEU A 138 10.59 25.71 6.49
CA LEU A 138 11.71 25.00 7.11
C LEU A 138 11.21 23.73 7.81
N CYS A 139 12.09 22.78 8.07
CA CYS A 139 11.87 21.71 9.04
C CYS A 139 13.14 21.41 9.84
N LEU A 140 12.98 20.76 10.99
CA LEU A 140 14.08 20.28 11.80
C LEU A 140 14.35 18.81 11.52
N ARG A 141 15.62 18.41 11.58
CA ARG A 141 16.05 17.02 11.50
C ARG A 141 16.90 16.70 12.72
N LEU A 142 16.48 15.70 13.48
CA LEU A 142 17.22 15.20 14.64
C LEU A 142 17.95 13.91 14.27
N HIS A 143 19.20 13.79 14.67
CA HIS A 143 19.97 12.57 14.62
C HIS A 143 20.41 12.22 16.04
N ILE A 144 20.12 10.99 16.47
CA ILE A 144 20.67 10.44 17.70
C ILE A 144 21.79 9.49 17.30
N GLN A 145 23.00 9.82 17.72
CA GLN A 145 24.21 9.12 17.31
C GLN A 145 24.33 7.76 18.01
N LEU A 146 24.94 6.79 17.33
CA LEU A 146 25.16 5.46 17.92
C LEU A 146 26.16 5.54 19.09
N PRO A 147 26.01 4.72 20.14
CA PRO A 147 26.87 4.79 21.32
C PRO A 147 28.35 4.47 21.03
N ASN A 148 28.63 3.84 19.89
CA ASN A 148 29.97 3.47 19.43
C ASN A 148 30.54 4.44 18.38
N ALA A 149 29.84 5.55 18.06
CA ALA A 149 30.31 6.53 17.08
C ALA A 149 31.57 7.26 17.57
N GLN A 150 32.70 7.04 16.87
CA GLN A 150 34.05 7.44 17.29
C GLN A 150 34.24 8.90 17.73
N ARG A 151 33.39 9.83 17.27
CA ARG A 151 33.49 11.27 17.62
C ARG A 151 32.24 11.85 18.27
N CYS A 152 31.09 11.17 18.19
CA CYS A 152 29.80 11.78 18.50
C CYS A 152 28.87 10.88 19.31
N ALA A 153 29.37 9.79 19.90
CA ALA A 153 28.58 8.76 20.59
C ALA A 153 27.55 9.26 21.62
N ASN A 154 27.83 10.42 22.25
CA ASN A 154 26.98 10.99 23.31
C ASN A 154 26.31 12.31 22.90
N TYR A 155 26.24 12.60 21.60
CA TYR A 155 25.67 13.84 21.09
C TYR A 155 24.39 13.56 20.31
N ILE A 156 23.49 14.53 20.41
CA ILE A 156 22.35 14.67 19.51
C ILE A 156 22.72 15.77 18.52
N SER A 157 22.50 15.52 17.23
CA SER A 157 22.71 16.52 16.19
C SER A 157 21.35 17.02 15.70
N LEU A 158 21.15 18.33 15.74
CA LEU A 158 19.94 18.99 15.24
C LEU A 158 20.30 19.84 14.02
N PHE A 159 19.55 19.68 12.94
CA PHE A 159 19.74 20.39 11.69
C PHE A 159 18.47 21.15 11.33
N VAL A 160 18.63 22.28 10.63
CA VAL A 160 17.54 22.99 9.98
C VAL A 160 17.64 22.76 8.48
N HIS A 161 16.55 22.35 7.86
CA HIS A 161 16.46 22.16 6.42
C HIS A 161 15.46 23.15 5.84
N THR A 162 15.79 23.73 4.68
CA THR A 162 14.84 24.46 3.84
C THR A 162 13.99 23.46 3.05
N MET A 163 12.68 23.67 3.03
CA MET A 163 11.72 22.93 2.21
C MET A 163 11.20 23.82 1.09
N GLN A 164 10.66 23.21 0.03
CA GLN A 164 9.90 23.96 -0.97
C GLN A 164 8.66 24.58 -0.31
N GLY A 165 8.59 25.91 -0.32
CA GLY A 165 7.50 26.71 0.26
C GLY A 165 6.57 27.29 -0.80
N GLU A 166 5.37 27.70 -0.37
CA GLU A 166 4.38 28.37 -1.24
C GLU A 166 4.88 29.72 -1.76
N TYR A 167 5.73 30.42 -1.00
CA TYR A 167 6.16 31.79 -1.27
C TYR A 167 7.55 31.89 -1.91
N ASP A 168 8.20 30.78 -2.25
CA ASP A 168 9.61 30.75 -2.67
C ASP A 168 9.92 31.65 -3.87
N SER A 169 8.96 31.83 -4.80
CA SER A 169 9.08 32.71 -5.96
C SER A 169 9.13 34.21 -5.62
N HIS A 170 8.71 34.57 -4.41
CA HIS A 170 8.63 35.95 -3.93
C HIS A 170 9.67 36.28 -2.86
N LEU A 171 10.45 35.29 -2.42
CA LEU A 171 11.45 35.44 -1.37
C LEU A 171 12.85 35.59 -1.97
N PRO A 172 13.73 36.39 -1.34
CA PRO A 172 15.12 36.46 -1.76
C PRO A 172 15.85 35.15 -1.46
N TRP A 173 16.79 34.75 -2.32
CA TRP A 173 17.62 33.57 -2.09
C TRP A 173 19.11 33.93 -2.26
N PRO A 174 20.02 33.30 -1.49
CA PRO A 174 19.78 32.28 -0.46
C PRO A 174 19.10 32.87 0.80
N PHE A 175 18.56 31.99 1.66
CA PHE A 175 17.96 32.41 2.92
C PHE A 175 18.95 33.27 3.74
N GLN A 176 18.48 34.44 4.19
CA GLN A 176 19.24 35.36 5.04
C GLN A 176 18.47 35.62 6.33
N GLY A 177 19.09 35.29 7.47
CA GLY A 177 18.52 35.50 8.79
C GLY A 177 19.31 34.84 9.91
N THR A 178 18.79 34.99 11.12
CA THR A 178 19.34 34.36 12.32
C THR A 178 18.42 33.22 12.74
N ILE A 179 18.97 32.03 12.86
CA ILE A 179 18.28 30.85 13.38
C ILE A 179 18.73 30.63 14.81
N ARG A 180 17.76 30.48 15.71
CA ARG A 180 17.98 30.14 17.11
C ARG A 180 17.38 28.78 17.39
N LEU A 181 18.21 27.81 17.69
CA LEU A 181 17.82 26.46 18.08
C LEU A 181 17.94 26.31 19.59
N SER A 182 16.94 25.71 20.22
CA SER A 182 16.96 25.46 21.66
C SER A 182 16.41 24.08 21.99
N ILE A 183 17.12 23.36 22.86
CA ILE A 183 16.60 22.18 23.57
C ILE A 183 16.08 22.68 24.93
N LEU A 184 14.78 22.50 25.15
CA LEU A 184 14.10 23.03 26.33
C LEU A 184 14.21 22.07 27.52
N ASP A 185 14.69 22.59 28.65
CA ASP A 185 14.71 21.89 29.93
C ASP A 185 13.30 21.90 30.54
N GLN A 186 12.77 20.71 30.81
CA GLN A 186 11.44 20.49 31.38
C GLN A 186 11.48 20.11 32.87
N SER A 187 12.65 20.17 33.51
CA SER A 187 12.78 19.88 34.94
C SER A 187 11.90 20.81 35.80
N GLU A 188 11.45 20.29 36.94
CA GLU A 188 10.62 21.03 37.90
C GLU A 188 11.43 22.05 38.72
N GLY A 189 12.77 22.03 38.60
CA GLY A 189 13.68 22.94 39.28
C GLY A 189 13.78 24.31 38.61
N SER A 190 14.01 25.35 39.42
CA SER A 190 14.37 26.69 38.95
C SER A 190 15.84 26.96 39.30
N PRO A 191 16.64 27.52 38.38
CA PRO A 191 16.28 27.90 37.01
C PRO A 191 16.31 26.70 36.04
N ARG A 192 15.46 26.74 35.01
CA ARG A 192 15.54 25.83 33.86
C ARG A 192 16.72 26.21 32.99
N HIS A 193 17.50 25.23 32.55
CA HIS A 193 18.71 25.44 31.75
C HIS A 193 18.49 24.92 30.33
N ASN A 194 17.91 25.76 29.47
CA ASN A 194 17.79 25.44 28.05
C ASN A 194 19.19 25.45 27.40
N HIS A 195 19.45 24.47 26.54
CA HIS A 195 20.64 24.48 25.68
C HIS A 195 20.29 25.21 24.39
N GLU A 196 21.02 26.27 24.07
CA GLU A 196 20.70 27.15 22.94
C GLU A 196 21.92 27.37 22.05
N GLU A 197 21.67 27.38 20.73
CA GLU A 197 22.66 27.70 19.71
C GLU A 197 22.05 28.68 18.71
N VAL A 198 22.79 29.75 18.40
CA VAL A 198 22.38 30.80 17.46
C VAL A 198 23.31 30.76 16.26
N MET A 199 22.71 30.69 15.08
CA MET A 199 23.42 30.62 13.80
C MET A 199 22.93 31.75 12.91
N ASP A 200 23.86 32.59 12.44
CA ASP A 200 23.59 33.54 11.37
C ASP A 200 23.86 32.89 10.03
N THR A 201 22.95 33.05 9.08
CA THR A 201 23.18 32.63 7.70
C THR A 201 24.38 33.40 7.13
N LYS A 202 25.42 32.66 6.74
CA LYS A 202 26.52 33.23 5.98
C LYS A 202 26.27 32.89 4.51
N PRO A 203 26.08 33.89 3.63
CA PRO A 203 25.81 33.63 2.21
C PRO A 203 26.94 32.84 1.53
N ASP A 204 28.15 32.87 2.09
CA ASP A 204 29.33 32.16 1.58
C ASP A 204 29.48 30.73 2.14
N LEU A 205 28.71 30.35 3.17
CA LEU A 205 28.64 28.96 3.60
C LEU A 205 27.68 28.23 2.67
N LEU A 206 28.23 27.37 1.81
CA LEU A 206 27.48 26.31 1.14
C LEU A 206 27.01 25.31 2.19
N ALA A 207 25.97 25.66 2.92
CA ALA A 207 25.26 24.76 3.80
C ALA A 207 23.77 24.82 3.46
N PHE A 208 23.44 24.36 2.26
CA PHE A 208 22.09 23.96 1.83
C PHE A 208 22.23 22.82 0.83
#